data_AF-T0SFJ0-F1
#
_entry.id   AF-T0SFJ0-F1
#
_cell.length_a   1.000
_cell.length_b   1.000
_cell.length_c   1.000
_cell.angle_alpha   90.00
_cell.angle_beta   90.00
_cell.angle_gamma   90.00
#
_symmetry.space_group_name_H-M   'P 1'
#
loop_
_entity.id
_entity.type
_entity.pdbx_description
1 polymer ?
#
loop_
_entity_poly.entity_id
_entity_poly.type
_entity_poly.pdbx_seq_one_letter_code
_entity_poly.pdbx_strand_id
1 'polypeptide(L)'
;MHASTLLLASLLATAAAATNNSVILPNDEHTLQYTQVAFENLPTCASNTWDIAGPQYDTYSRCTTKPDVILGINVFRCRKYAATAKKTPKGRDANGQIIKGSDNVYNCDECFYGYRRIGAGGPQEIEPLTLDSYKAHNLTELRGYFVPQRIGDRNYLRSCFLTEGKNLGDLCESIHRQSFGHADGADATCILKHEIKTPSGHIRKSLPFDGKLKDDDNCHEYAIVNNKIACKTRK
;
A
#
# COMPACT_ATOMS: atom_id res chain seq x y z
N MET A 1 -42.64 -30.93 -17.82
CA MET A 1 -41.41 -30.66 -17.02
C MET A 1 -40.33 -30.20 -17.99
N HIS A 2 -40.14 -28.88 -18.14
CA HIS A 2 -39.01 -28.32 -18.88
C HIS A 2 -38.33 -27.32 -17.95
N ALA A 3 -37.07 -27.60 -17.63
CA ALA A 3 -36.27 -26.82 -16.71
C ALA A 3 -35.87 -25.50 -17.38
N SER A 4 -36.20 -24.39 -16.74
CA SER A 4 -35.72 -23.06 -17.11
C SER A 4 -34.22 -22.98 -16.82
N THR A 5 -33.39 -23.07 -17.86
CA THR A 5 -31.98 -22.70 -17.80
C THR A 5 -31.85 -21.21 -17.52
N LEU A 6 -31.52 -20.87 -16.28
CA LEU A 6 -30.98 -19.57 -15.88
C LEU A 6 -29.64 -19.36 -16.61
N LEU A 7 -29.66 -18.61 -17.70
CA LEU A 7 -28.47 -17.95 -18.21
C LEU A 7 -28.13 -16.84 -17.20
N LEU A 8 -27.18 -17.14 -16.30
CA LEU A 8 -26.45 -16.10 -15.59
C LEU A 8 -25.89 -15.15 -16.65
N ALA A 9 -26.41 -13.93 -16.66
CA ALA A 9 -25.85 -12.83 -17.42
C ALA A 9 -24.41 -12.63 -16.93
N SER A 10 -23.46 -13.19 -17.68
CA SER A 10 -22.08 -12.79 -17.67
C SER A 10 -22.06 -11.28 -17.87
N LEU A 11 -21.79 -10.55 -16.79
CA LEU A 11 -21.49 -9.13 -16.80
C LEU A 11 -20.30 -8.92 -17.75
N LEU A 12 -20.62 -8.67 -19.01
CA LEU A 12 -19.77 -7.94 -19.93
C LEU A 12 -19.65 -6.53 -19.34
N ALA A 13 -18.72 -6.35 -18.42
CA ALA A 13 -18.05 -5.07 -18.26
C ALA A 13 -17.32 -4.82 -19.59
N THR A 14 -18.06 -4.30 -20.57
CA THR A 14 -17.52 -3.83 -21.83
C THR A 14 -16.40 -2.88 -21.49
N ALA A 15 -15.21 -3.29 -21.88
CA ALA A 15 -13.99 -2.49 -21.86
C ALA A 15 -14.27 -1.15 -22.53
N ALA A 16 -14.55 -0.12 -21.72
CA ALA A 16 -14.00 1.19 -22.02
C ALA A 16 -12.50 0.93 -22.14
N ALA A 17 -11.94 1.13 -23.33
CA ALA A 17 -10.50 1.02 -23.58
C ALA A 17 -9.78 1.65 -22.38
N ALA A 18 -9.12 0.83 -21.57
CA ALA A 18 -8.62 1.25 -20.27
C ALA A 18 -7.43 2.18 -20.52
N THR A 19 -7.67 3.47 -20.71
CA THR A 19 -6.61 4.48 -20.82
C THR A 19 -5.97 4.77 -19.47
N ASN A 20 -6.69 4.46 -18.39
CA ASN A 20 -6.30 4.75 -17.02
C ASN A 20 -5.95 3.47 -16.25
N ASN A 21 -4.92 3.54 -15.41
CA ASN A 21 -4.61 2.45 -14.48
C ASN A 21 -5.72 2.36 -13.44
N SER A 22 -6.21 1.14 -13.22
CA SER A 22 -7.33 0.84 -12.33
C SER A 22 -6.97 -0.27 -11.36
N VAL A 23 -7.53 -0.22 -10.16
CA VAL A 23 -7.39 -1.26 -9.13
C VAL A 23 -8.75 -1.72 -8.65
N ILE A 24 -8.93 -3.04 -8.57
CA ILE A 24 -10.09 -3.68 -7.96
C ILE A 24 -9.74 -3.92 -6.50
N LEU A 25 -10.53 -3.33 -5.60
CA LEU A 25 -10.35 -3.50 -4.16
C LEU A 25 -10.95 -4.85 -3.70
N PRO A 26 -10.40 -5.48 -2.65
CA PRO A 26 -10.82 -6.80 -2.21
C PRO A 26 -12.04 -6.78 -1.26
N ASN A 27 -12.86 -5.73 -1.32
CA ASN A 27 -14.05 -5.59 -0.48
C ASN A 27 -15.25 -6.34 -1.08
N ASP A 28 -16.31 -6.57 -0.28
CA ASP A 28 -17.52 -7.30 -0.70
C ASP A 28 -18.20 -6.70 -1.95
N GLU A 29 -17.97 -5.41 -2.20
CA GLU A 29 -18.51 -4.66 -3.35
C GLU A 29 -17.57 -4.64 -4.56
N HIS A 30 -16.37 -5.22 -4.47
CA HIS A 30 -15.28 -5.15 -5.46
C HIS A 30 -15.12 -3.77 -6.10
N THR A 31 -15.02 -2.74 -5.26
CA THR A 31 -14.99 -1.35 -5.72
C THR A 31 -13.82 -1.12 -6.68
N LEU A 32 -14.11 -0.56 -7.85
CA LEU A 32 -13.10 -0.12 -8.80
C LEU A 32 -12.64 1.31 -8.47
N GLN A 33 -11.34 1.48 -8.29
CA GLN A 33 -10.69 2.79 -8.26
C GLN A 33 -9.81 2.96 -9.48
N TYR A 34 -9.65 4.18 -9.98
CA TYR A 34 -8.78 4.48 -11.11
C TYR A 34 -7.98 5.76 -10.90
N THR A 35 -6.89 5.91 -11.64
CA THR A 35 -6.09 7.13 -11.66
C THR A 35 -5.61 7.46 -13.07
N GLN A 36 -5.46 8.76 -13.32
CA GLN A 36 -4.86 9.30 -14.55
C GLN A 36 -3.36 9.60 -14.40
N VAL A 37 -2.84 9.47 -13.18
CA VAL A 37 -1.43 9.76 -12.89
C VAL A 37 -0.54 8.67 -13.50
N ALA A 38 0.54 9.09 -14.14
CA ALA A 38 1.55 8.20 -14.69
C ALA A 38 2.49 7.67 -13.59
N PHE A 39 2.92 6.42 -13.77
CA PHE A 39 3.85 5.73 -12.88
C PHE A 39 5.21 5.54 -13.55
N GLU A 40 6.30 5.73 -12.82
CA GLU A 40 7.63 5.38 -13.32
C GLU A 40 7.84 3.86 -13.20
N ASN A 41 8.24 3.23 -14.31
CA ASN A 41 8.58 1.79 -14.40
C ASN A 41 7.46 0.83 -13.97
N LEU A 42 6.19 1.24 -13.96
CA LEU A 42 5.10 0.29 -13.75
C LEU A 42 5.17 -0.80 -14.85
N PRO A 43 5.24 -2.09 -14.49
CA PRO A 43 5.28 -3.14 -15.49
C PRO A 43 4.00 -3.16 -16.33
N THR A 44 4.15 -3.52 -17.61
CA THR A 44 3.03 -3.49 -18.56
C THR A 44 1.93 -4.45 -18.15
N CYS A 45 0.70 -3.92 -18.06
CA CYS A 45 -0.53 -4.69 -17.90
C CYS A 45 -1.48 -4.31 -19.04
N ALA A 46 -1.77 -5.23 -19.96
CA ALA A 46 -2.54 -4.92 -21.17
C ALA A 46 -3.98 -4.46 -20.87
N SER A 47 -4.56 -4.91 -19.75
CA SER A 47 -5.87 -4.46 -19.27
C SER A 47 -5.83 -3.16 -18.47
N ASN A 48 -4.64 -2.64 -18.14
CA ASN A 48 -4.43 -1.55 -17.17
C ASN A 48 -5.21 -1.73 -15.86
N THR A 49 -5.57 -2.97 -15.52
CA THR A 49 -6.40 -3.30 -14.37
C THR A 49 -5.63 -4.25 -13.47
N TRP A 50 -5.55 -3.89 -12.20
CA TRP A 50 -4.84 -4.60 -11.17
C TRP A 50 -5.83 -5.11 -10.12
N ASP A 51 -5.66 -6.34 -9.68
CA ASP A 51 -6.43 -6.93 -8.59
C ASP A 51 -5.57 -7.05 -7.34
N ILE A 52 -6.13 -6.75 -6.17
CA ILE A 52 -5.44 -6.87 -4.89
C ILE A 52 -5.58 -8.31 -4.39
N ALA A 53 -4.45 -9.01 -4.29
CA ALA A 53 -4.40 -10.40 -3.86
C ALA A 53 -4.49 -10.51 -2.33
N GLY A 54 -5.71 -10.72 -1.82
CA GLY A 54 -5.99 -10.93 -0.39
C GLY A 54 -6.96 -9.90 0.17
N PRO A 55 -7.45 -10.06 1.41
CA PRO A 55 -8.56 -9.27 1.94
C PRO A 55 -8.17 -7.85 2.38
N GLN A 56 -6.89 -7.47 2.29
CA GLN A 56 -6.41 -6.19 2.83
C GLN A 56 -5.79 -5.29 1.75
N TYR A 57 -5.70 -3.99 2.05
CA TYR A 57 -5.19 -2.98 1.11
C TYR A 57 -3.65 -2.97 0.99
N ASP A 58 -2.90 -3.41 1.99
CA ASP A 58 -1.44 -3.54 1.94
C ASP A 58 -1.09 -5.01 1.69
N THR A 59 -1.16 -5.40 0.41
CA THR A 59 -0.76 -6.73 -0.06
C THR A 59 -0.26 -6.62 -1.50
N TYR A 60 -0.04 -7.76 -2.15
CA TYR A 60 0.32 -7.83 -3.56
C TYR A 60 -0.82 -7.37 -4.47
N SER A 61 -0.48 -6.67 -5.55
CA SER A 61 -1.40 -6.48 -6.68
C SER A 61 -0.97 -7.33 -7.88
N ARG A 62 -1.92 -7.78 -8.70
CA ARG A 62 -1.69 -8.61 -9.89
C ARG A 62 -2.37 -8.03 -11.10
N CYS A 63 -1.74 -8.09 -12.26
CA CYS A 63 -2.40 -7.71 -13.50
C CYS A 63 -3.51 -8.71 -13.85
N THR A 64 -4.72 -8.25 -14.15
CA THR A 64 -5.87 -9.13 -14.38
C THR A 64 -5.73 -10.00 -15.62
N THR A 65 -4.98 -9.56 -16.62
CA THR A 65 -4.71 -10.30 -17.87
C THR A 65 -3.38 -11.06 -17.86
N LYS A 66 -2.51 -10.79 -16.88
CA LYS A 66 -1.20 -11.43 -16.74
C LYS A 66 -0.86 -11.65 -15.24
N PRO A 67 -1.49 -12.65 -14.59
CA PRO A 67 -1.40 -12.82 -13.14
C PRO A 67 0.00 -13.13 -12.58
N ASP A 68 0.95 -13.51 -13.43
CA ASP A 68 2.37 -13.72 -13.10
C ASP A 68 3.16 -12.41 -12.91
N VAL A 69 2.61 -11.26 -13.32
CA VAL A 69 3.15 -9.94 -12.99
C VAL A 69 2.58 -9.48 -11.67
N ILE A 70 3.43 -9.44 -10.64
CA ILE A 70 3.02 -9.14 -9.27
C ILE A 70 3.71 -7.86 -8.79
N LEU A 71 2.92 -6.91 -8.28
CA LEU A 71 3.40 -5.71 -7.61
C LEU A 71 3.44 -5.94 -6.11
N GLY A 72 4.51 -5.52 -5.45
CA GLY A 72 4.70 -5.62 -4.00
C GLY A 72 3.80 -4.72 -3.14
N ILE A 73 2.72 -4.20 -3.69
CA ILE A 73 1.94 -3.08 -3.14
C ILE A 73 0.64 -2.88 -3.92
N ASN A 74 -0.34 -2.23 -3.31
CA ASN A 74 -1.42 -1.56 -4.02
C ASN A 74 -0.86 -0.54 -5.04
N VAL A 75 -1.29 -0.69 -6.29
CA VAL A 75 -0.71 0.01 -7.44
C VAL A 75 -0.69 1.53 -7.33
N PHE A 76 -1.62 2.16 -6.60
CA PHE A 76 -1.73 3.63 -6.49
C PHE A 76 -0.82 4.28 -5.46
N ARG A 77 -0.09 3.50 -4.66
CA ARG A 77 0.74 4.03 -3.58
C ARG A 77 2.17 4.33 -4.02
N CYS A 78 2.63 3.64 -5.06
CA CYS A 78 3.99 3.73 -5.54
C CYS A 78 4.09 4.71 -6.71
N ARG A 79 4.97 5.71 -6.63
CA ARG A 79 5.28 6.61 -7.75
C ARG A 79 6.24 5.95 -8.74
N LYS A 80 7.22 5.21 -8.21
CA LYS A 80 8.30 4.59 -8.98
C LYS A 80 8.53 3.16 -8.58
N TYR A 81 8.25 2.25 -9.50
CA TYR A 81 8.56 0.83 -9.34
C TYR A 81 10.02 0.55 -9.66
N ALA A 82 10.54 -0.54 -9.10
CA ALA A 82 11.84 -1.08 -9.50
C ALA A 82 11.81 -1.43 -11.00
N ALA A 83 12.87 -1.10 -11.74
CA ALA A 83 12.94 -1.35 -13.19
C ALA A 83 12.85 -2.84 -13.57
N THR A 84 13.26 -3.73 -12.66
CA THR A 84 13.22 -5.17 -12.84
C THR A 84 12.54 -5.83 -11.66
N ALA A 85 11.74 -6.85 -11.93
CA ALA A 85 11.23 -7.71 -10.89
C ALA A 85 12.39 -8.39 -10.15
N LYS A 86 12.21 -8.59 -8.85
CA LYS A 86 13.11 -9.43 -8.06
C LYS A 86 12.40 -10.75 -7.81
N LYS A 87 13.15 -11.84 -7.94
CA LYS A 87 12.74 -13.09 -7.31
C LYS A 87 12.69 -12.84 -5.81
N THR A 88 11.54 -13.02 -5.19
CA THR A 88 11.50 -13.10 -3.73
C THR A 88 12.07 -14.47 -3.37
N PRO A 89 13.15 -14.56 -2.56
CA PRO A 89 13.65 -15.83 -2.07
C PRO A 89 12.54 -16.58 -1.33
N LYS A 90 12.59 -17.92 -1.36
CA LYS A 90 11.74 -18.76 -0.50
C LYS A 90 11.92 -18.29 0.95
N GLY A 91 10.86 -17.74 1.55
CA GLY A 91 10.85 -17.25 2.92
C GLY A 91 10.21 -18.25 3.88
N ARG A 92 10.13 -17.89 5.16
CA ARG A 92 9.24 -18.54 6.12
C ARG A 92 8.24 -17.52 6.66
N ASP A 93 6.97 -17.90 6.78
CA ASP A 93 5.97 -17.06 7.43
C ASP A 93 6.18 -17.02 8.95
N ALA A 94 5.34 -16.25 9.67
CA ALA A 94 5.40 -16.14 11.13
C ALA A 94 5.22 -17.48 11.89
N ASN A 95 4.75 -18.53 11.19
CA ASN A 95 4.56 -19.88 11.72
C ASN A 95 5.64 -20.86 11.20
N GLY A 96 6.67 -20.35 10.53
CA GLY A 96 7.79 -21.14 10.02
C GLY A 96 7.50 -21.90 8.71
N GLN A 97 6.34 -21.73 8.07
CA GLN A 97 6.02 -22.39 6.80
C GLN A 97 6.75 -21.75 5.63
N ILE A 98 7.22 -22.57 4.69
CA ILE A 98 7.91 -22.08 3.49
C ILE A 98 6.93 -21.29 2.62
N ILE A 99 7.16 -19.99 2.52
CA ILE A 99 6.52 -19.13 1.52
C ILE A 99 7.22 -19.44 0.20
N LYS A 100 6.47 -19.99 -0.76
CA LYS A 100 6.97 -20.12 -2.13
C LYS A 100 7.28 -18.70 -2.62
N GLY A 101 8.54 -18.46 -2.98
CA GLY A 101 8.92 -17.23 -3.65
C GLY A 101 8.06 -17.02 -4.90
N SER A 102 7.72 -15.78 -5.18
CA SER A 102 7.17 -15.41 -6.49
C SER A 102 8.35 -15.00 -7.37
N ASP A 103 8.41 -15.57 -8.58
CA ASP A 103 9.52 -15.32 -9.50
C ASP A 103 9.53 -13.89 -10.08
N ASN A 104 8.47 -13.07 -9.88
CA ASN A 104 8.36 -11.76 -10.51
C ASN A 104 7.64 -10.70 -9.63
N VAL A 105 8.25 -10.28 -8.51
CA VAL A 105 7.70 -9.17 -7.70
C VAL A 105 8.43 -7.86 -8.01
N TYR A 106 7.67 -6.84 -8.41
CA TYR A 106 8.17 -5.47 -8.57
C TYR A 106 8.04 -4.72 -7.24
N ASN A 107 9.18 -4.31 -6.69
CA ASN A 107 9.24 -3.48 -5.48
C ASN A 107 8.80 -2.04 -5.77
N CYS A 108 8.39 -1.32 -4.73
CA CYS A 108 8.27 0.13 -4.79
C CYS A 108 9.59 0.81 -4.39
N ASP A 109 10.15 1.62 -5.27
CA ASP A 109 11.39 2.37 -5.01
C ASP A 109 11.10 3.75 -4.45
N GLU A 110 9.94 4.33 -4.80
CA GLU A 110 9.51 5.63 -4.31
C GLU A 110 7.99 5.69 -4.16
N CYS A 111 7.53 6.12 -2.99
CA CYS A 111 6.11 6.33 -2.70
C CYS A 111 5.64 7.68 -3.24
N PHE A 112 4.35 7.78 -3.56
CA PHE A 112 3.70 9.09 -3.55
C PHE A 112 3.71 9.67 -2.13
N TYR A 113 3.41 10.96 -1.98
CA TYR A 113 3.28 11.59 -0.66
C TYR A 113 1.93 11.26 0.00
N GLY A 114 0.87 11.17 -0.81
CA GLY A 114 -0.47 10.81 -0.36
C GLY A 114 -1.45 10.81 -1.51
N TYR A 115 -2.75 10.75 -1.22
CA TYR A 115 -3.80 10.80 -2.23
C TYR A 115 -5.05 11.56 -1.79
N ARG A 116 -5.83 11.98 -2.78
CA ARG A 116 -7.22 12.46 -2.59
C ARG A 116 -8.17 11.75 -3.55
N ARG A 117 -9.46 11.85 -3.25
CA ARG A 117 -10.53 11.45 -4.17
C ARG A 117 -10.95 12.65 -5.02
N ILE A 118 -11.19 12.42 -6.31
CA ILE A 118 -11.73 13.42 -7.24
C ILE A 118 -13.14 12.96 -7.68
N GLY A 119 -14.05 13.93 -7.84
CA GLY A 119 -15.39 13.70 -8.38
C GLY A 119 -16.39 13.06 -7.41
N ALA A 120 -17.68 13.11 -7.78
CA ALA A 120 -18.78 12.49 -7.05
C ALA A 120 -19.26 11.20 -7.76
N GLY A 121 -19.70 10.19 -6.98
CA GLY A 121 -20.50 9.02 -7.40
C GLY A 121 -20.10 8.26 -8.67
N GLY A 122 -19.47 7.08 -8.55
CA GLY A 122 -19.02 6.21 -9.64
C GLY A 122 -17.75 5.44 -9.24
N PRO A 123 -17.05 4.74 -10.16
CA PRO A 123 -15.67 4.30 -9.93
C PRO A 123 -14.86 5.44 -9.33
N GLN A 124 -14.15 5.18 -8.24
CA GLN A 124 -13.56 6.27 -7.46
C GLN A 124 -12.26 6.71 -8.15
N GLU A 125 -12.24 7.94 -8.67
CA GLU A 125 -11.01 8.54 -9.13
C GLU A 125 -10.14 8.90 -7.94
N ILE A 126 -8.93 8.35 -7.90
CA ILE A 126 -7.91 8.65 -6.92
C ILE A 126 -6.80 9.43 -7.62
N GLU A 127 -6.44 10.56 -7.03
CA GLU A 127 -5.27 11.33 -7.44
C GLU A 127 -4.18 11.16 -6.38
N PRO A 128 -3.21 10.27 -6.61
CA PRO A 128 -1.99 10.24 -5.81
C PRO A 128 -1.09 11.42 -6.20
N LEU A 129 -0.44 12.03 -5.20
CA LEU A 129 0.31 13.27 -5.36
C LEU A 129 1.73 13.09 -4.85
N THR A 130 2.70 13.64 -5.58
CA THR A 130 4.05 13.86 -5.03
C THR A 130 4.01 14.96 -3.96
N LEU A 131 5.05 15.07 -3.14
CA LEU A 131 5.15 16.16 -2.16
C LEU A 131 5.11 17.53 -2.85
N ASP A 132 5.75 17.65 -4.01
CA ASP A 132 5.80 18.90 -4.77
C ASP A 132 4.44 19.22 -5.38
N SER A 133 3.73 18.24 -5.95
CA SER A 133 2.36 18.42 -6.45
C SER A 133 1.40 18.81 -5.33
N TYR A 134 1.47 18.14 -4.18
CA TYR A 134 0.66 18.49 -3.00
C TYR A 134 0.86 19.96 -2.59
N LYS A 135 2.11 20.41 -2.51
CA LYS A 135 2.46 21.81 -2.20
C LYS A 135 1.96 22.77 -3.28
N ALA A 136 2.14 22.44 -4.56
CA ALA A 136 1.74 23.28 -5.68
C ALA A 136 0.22 23.52 -5.73
N HIS A 137 -0.59 22.54 -5.31
CA HIS A 137 -2.04 22.68 -5.24
C HIS A 137 -2.55 23.40 -3.97
N ASN A 138 -1.68 23.85 -3.07
CA ASN A 138 -2.03 24.53 -1.81
C ASN A 138 -3.06 23.74 -0.97
N LEU A 139 -2.95 22.41 -0.95
CA LEU A 139 -3.89 21.56 -0.23
C LEU A 139 -3.59 21.60 1.28
N THR A 140 -4.62 21.79 2.09
CA THR A 140 -4.50 21.76 3.56
C THR A 140 -4.36 20.33 4.09
N GLU A 141 -5.05 19.38 3.46
CA GLU A 141 -5.03 17.96 3.83
C GLU A 141 -5.23 17.03 2.60
N LEU A 142 -4.81 15.78 2.76
CA LEU A 142 -5.08 14.67 1.84
C LEU A 142 -5.98 13.65 2.53
N ARG A 143 -6.61 12.75 1.75
CA ARG A 143 -7.43 11.65 2.28
C ARG A 143 -6.57 10.59 2.97
N GLY A 144 -5.35 10.39 2.49
CA GLY A 144 -4.37 9.51 3.10
C GLY A 144 -2.97 9.93 2.69
N TYR A 145 -2.00 9.52 3.50
CA TYR A 145 -0.58 9.77 3.31
C TYR A 145 0.15 8.43 3.19
N PHE A 146 1.25 8.43 2.44
CA PHE A 146 2.04 7.22 2.24
C PHE A 146 3.42 7.37 2.87
N VAL A 147 3.84 6.36 3.63
CA VAL A 147 5.16 6.30 4.27
C VAL A 147 5.93 5.11 3.69
N PRO A 148 7.19 5.26 3.26
CA PRO A 148 8.00 4.14 2.79
C PRO A 148 8.06 3.03 3.83
N GLN A 149 7.93 1.77 3.40
CA GLN A 149 8.02 0.63 4.29
C GLN A 149 8.76 -0.57 3.70
N ARG A 150 9.20 -1.47 4.57
CA ARG A 150 9.77 -2.77 4.24
C ARG A 150 9.03 -3.87 4.97
N ILE A 151 8.64 -4.92 4.25
CA ILE A 151 7.94 -6.09 4.79
C ILE A 151 8.92 -7.25 5.01
N GLY A 152 9.18 -7.58 6.26
CA GLY A 152 10.24 -8.51 6.68
C GLY A 152 10.06 -9.93 6.15
N ASP A 153 8.91 -10.55 6.41
CA ASP A 153 8.57 -11.92 5.99
C ASP A 153 8.39 -12.09 4.47
N ARG A 154 8.51 -10.99 3.71
CA ARG A 154 8.58 -10.94 2.25
C ARG A 154 9.96 -10.49 1.76
N ASN A 155 11.01 -10.88 2.48
CA ASN A 155 12.40 -10.55 2.14
C ASN A 155 12.62 -9.04 2.00
N TYR A 156 12.15 -8.28 2.99
CA TYR A 156 12.26 -6.82 3.03
C TYR A 156 11.71 -6.15 1.75
N LEU A 157 10.57 -6.66 1.27
CA LEU A 157 9.83 -6.08 0.15
C LEU A 157 9.61 -4.59 0.40
N ARG A 158 10.06 -3.73 -0.51
CA ARG A 158 9.82 -2.29 -0.43
C ARG A 158 8.40 -1.99 -0.90
N SER A 159 7.63 -1.33 -0.04
CA SER A 159 6.23 -0.94 -0.24
C SER A 159 6.00 0.45 0.36
N CYS A 160 4.75 0.91 0.40
CA CYS A 160 4.30 2.18 0.97
C CYS A 160 3.09 1.93 1.87
N PHE A 161 3.26 2.28 3.13
CA PHE A 161 2.24 2.17 4.17
C PHE A 161 1.24 3.31 4.03
N LEU A 162 -0.06 3.02 4.11
CA LEU A 162 -1.12 4.01 4.12
C LEU A 162 -1.46 4.39 5.57
N THR A 163 -1.53 5.69 5.83
CA THR A 163 -1.95 6.26 7.11
C THR A 163 -2.78 7.52 6.88
N GLU A 164 -3.65 7.89 7.81
CA GLU A 164 -4.33 9.20 7.80
C GLU A 164 -3.50 10.28 8.52
N GLY A 165 -2.47 9.89 9.28
CA GLY A 165 -1.62 10.78 10.03
C GLY A 165 -0.46 11.32 9.20
N LYS A 166 -0.63 12.55 8.69
CA LYS A 166 0.37 13.29 7.92
C LYS A 166 1.75 13.27 8.56
N ASN A 167 1.80 13.43 9.88
CA ASN A 167 3.03 13.59 10.64
C ASN A 167 3.83 12.29 10.81
N LEU A 168 3.30 11.12 10.41
CA LEU A 168 4.05 9.87 10.49
C LEU A 168 5.29 9.89 9.57
N GLY A 169 5.21 10.50 8.39
CA GLY A 169 6.35 10.68 7.47
C GLY A 169 7.37 11.73 7.92
N ASP A 170 7.04 12.52 8.95
CA ASP A 170 7.98 13.43 9.61
C ASP A 170 8.73 12.72 10.75
N LEU A 171 8.07 11.76 11.42
CA LEU A 171 8.68 10.92 12.45
C LEU A 171 9.55 9.82 11.85
N CYS A 172 9.04 9.11 10.84
CA CYS A 172 9.65 7.93 10.27
C CYS A 172 10.22 8.21 8.88
N GLU A 173 11.50 7.93 8.69
CA GLU A 173 12.09 7.81 7.34
C GLU A 173 11.48 6.61 6.61
N SER A 174 11.33 5.49 7.34
CA SER A 174 10.62 4.32 6.84
C SER A 174 10.05 3.48 7.98
N ILE A 175 9.12 2.59 7.65
CA ILE A 175 8.54 1.62 8.57
C ILE A 175 9.08 0.23 8.22
N HIS A 176 9.62 -0.48 9.20
CA HIS A 176 9.91 -1.90 9.08
C HIS A 176 8.76 -2.68 9.72
N ARG A 177 8.00 -3.39 8.90
CA ARG A 177 6.84 -4.17 9.33
C ARG A 177 7.14 -5.65 9.17
N GLN A 178 6.72 -6.47 10.12
CA GLN A 178 7.06 -7.89 10.10
C GLN A 178 6.41 -8.62 8.92
N SER A 179 5.15 -8.32 8.63
CA SER A 179 4.35 -8.91 7.55
C SER A 179 3.36 -7.88 6.99
N PHE A 180 2.64 -8.23 5.93
CA PHE A 180 1.38 -7.55 5.63
C PHE A 180 0.43 -7.69 6.83
N GLY A 181 -0.44 -6.72 7.05
CA GLY A 181 -1.32 -6.74 8.22
C GLY A 181 -2.31 -7.87 8.13
N HIS A 182 -2.39 -8.69 9.16
CA HIS A 182 -3.58 -9.52 9.36
C HIS A 182 -4.73 -8.65 9.90
N ALA A 183 -5.91 -9.21 10.14
CA ALA A 183 -7.03 -8.46 10.74
C ALA A 183 -6.61 -7.69 12.02
N ASP A 184 -5.64 -8.25 12.76
CA ASP A 184 -5.09 -7.67 13.99
C ASP A 184 -3.85 -6.78 13.79
N GLY A 185 -3.42 -6.54 12.54
CA GLY A 185 -2.19 -5.85 12.19
C GLY A 185 -0.92 -6.70 12.33
N ALA A 186 0.24 -6.06 12.22
CA ALA A 186 1.55 -6.69 12.36
C ALA A 186 2.49 -5.83 13.21
N ASP A 187 3.47 -6.46 13.88
CA ASP A 187 4.50 -5.73 14.60
C ASP A 187 5.31 -4.84 13.65
N ALA A 188 5.59 -3.62 14.10
CA ALA A 188 6.23 -2.61 13.29
C ALA A 188 7.25 -1.81 14.10
N THR A 189 8.28 -1.35 13.40
CA THR A 189 9.31 -0.46 13.91
C THR A 189 9.44 0.73 12.98
N CYS A 190 9.38 1.94 13.54
CA CYS A 190 9.69 3.17 12.83
C CYS A 190 11.20 3.35 12.81
N ILE A 191 11.78 3.49 11.62
CA ILE A 191 13.13 4.01 11.44
C ILE A 191 13.02 5.53 11.46
N LEU A 192 13.64 6.14 12.46
CA LEU A 192 13.45 7.56 12.74
C LEU A 192 14.14 8.42 11.68
N LYS A 193 13.43 9.45 11.23
CA LYS A 193 14.00 10.49 10.36
C LYS A 193 15.05 11.33 11.07
N HIS A 194 14.86 11.53 12.37
CA HIS A 194 15.78 12.24 13.25
C HIS A 194 16.12 11.37 14.47
N GLU A 195 17.40 11.11 14.68
CA GLU A 195 17.87 10.29 15.80
C GLU A 195 17.55 10.96 17.15
N ILE A 196 17.20 10.15 18.16
CA ILE A 196 16.90 10.65 19.50
C ILE A 196 18.06 10.30 20.43
N LYS A 197 18.58 11.29 21.14
CA LYS A 197 19.58 11.08 22.19
C LYS A 197 18.88 10.90 23.54
N THR A 198 19.11 9.78 24.21
CA THR A 198 18.57 9.54 25.55
C THR A 198 19.30 10.40 26.59
N PRO A 199 18.72 10.61 27.79
CA PRO A 199 19.42 11.28 28.90
C PRO A 199 20.75 10.60 29.27
N SER A 200 20.85 9.28 29.06
CA SER A 200 22.07 8.48 29.24
C SER A 200 23.06 8.58 28.07
N GLY A 201 22.81 9.41 27.07
CA GLY A 201 23.71 9.64 25.93
C GLY A 201 23.62 8.62 24.79
N HIS A 202 22.76 7.61 24.89
CA HIS A 202 22.57 6.62 23.83
C HIS A 202 21.77 7.20 22.66
N ILE A 203 22.18 6.84 21.44
CA ILE A 203 21.50 7.25 20.21
C ILE A 203 20.48 6.18 19.82
N ARG A 204 19.22 6.59 19.64
CA ARG A 204 18.14 5.74 19.11
C ARG A 204 17.85 6.16 17.67
N LYS A 205 17.98 5.20 16.75
CA LYS A 205 17.66 5.37 15.32
C LYS A 205 16.32 4.77 14.94
N SER A 206 15.69 4.02 15.85
CA SER A 206 14.41 3.37 15.60
C SER A 206 13.62 3.22 16.89
N LEU A 207 12.30 3.23 16.78
CA LEU A 207 11.37 2.97 17.88
C LEU A 207 10.28 1.98 17.43
N PRO A 208 9.87 1.04 18.28
CA PRO A 208 8.72 0.20 17.99
C PRO A 208 7.42 1.03 18.01
N PHE A 209 6.39 0.56 17.31
CA PHE A 209 5.04 1.10 17.48
C PHE A 209 4.41 0.60 18.79
N ASP A 210 3.51 1.39 19.37
CA ASP A 210 2.75 1.01 20.56
C ASP A 210 1.55 0.14 20.18
N GLY A 211 1.86 -1.12 19.85
CA GLY A 211 0.92 -2.11 19.35
C GLY A 211 1.16 -2.47 17.89
N LYS A 212 0.31 -3.35 17.36
CA LYS A 212 0.37 -3.81 15.98
C LYS A 212 -0.16 -2.73 15.04
N LEU A 213 0.57 -2.50 13.95
CA LEU A 213 0.20 -1.55 12.90
C LEU A 213 -0.73 -2.23 11.89
N LYS A 214 -1.89 -1.63 11.63
CA LYS A 214 -2.92 -2.13 10.69
C LYS A 214 -2.75 -1.52 9.30
N ASP A 215 -3.27 -2.20 8.27
CA ASP A 215 -3.14 -1.79 6.85
C ASP A 215 -3.80 -0.46 6.48
N ASP A 216 -4.85 -0.13 7.22
CA ASP A 216 -5.61 1.11 7.16
C ASP A 216 -5.64 1.67 8.59
N ASP A 217 -4.48 2.09 9.10
CA ASP A 217 -4.42 2.69 10.43
C ASP A 217 -5.05 4.08 10.35
N ASN A 218 -6.31 4.17 10.81
CA ASN A 218 -7.12 5.39 10.94
C ASN A 218 -6.59 6.36 12.03
N CYS A 219 -5.29 6.28 12.31
CA CYS A 219 -4.62 7.19 13.19
C CYS A 219 -4.30 8.48 12.45
N HIS A 220 -4.86 9.59 12.93
CA HIS A 220 -4.64 10.92 12.36
C HIS A 220 -3.41 11.63 12.92
N GLU A 221 -2.88 11.16 14.05
CA GLU A 221 -1.75 11.80 14.70
C GLU A 221 -0.92 10.79 15.47
N TYR A 222 0.37 10.73 15.15
CA TYR A 222 1.34 9.90 15.85
C TYR A 222 2.25 10.76 16.72
N ALA A 223 2.70 10.22 17.84
CA ALA A 223 3.74 10.86 18.64
C ALA A 223 4.64 9.83 19.30
N ILE A 224 5.81 10.29 19.72
CA ILE A 224 6.69 9.48 20.55
C ILE A 224 6.19 9.54 22.00
N VAL A 225 5.74 8.41 22.53
CA VAL A 225 5.27 8.25 23.91
C VAL A 225 5.98 7.06 24.52
N ASN A 226 6.61 7.23 25.69
CA ASN A 226 7.29 6.16 26.41
C ASN A 226 8.27 5.34 25.52
N ASN A 227 9.04 6.03 24.66
CA ASN A 227 9.96 5.43 23.68
C ASN A 227 9.30 4.50 22.67
N LYS A 228 8.05 4.77 22.29
CA LYS A 228 7.33 4.09 21.20
C LYS A 228 6.64 5.11 20.31
N ILE A 229 6.36 4.74 19.07
CA ILE A 229 5.45 5.50 18.20
C ILE A 229 4.02 5.10 18.56
N ALA A 230 3.27 6.02 19.16
CA ALA A 230 1.91 5.79 19.61
C ALA A 230 0.93 6.64 18.80
N CYS A 231 -0.22 6.06 18.49
CA CYS A 231 -1.34 6.83 17.97
C CYS A 231 -1.96 7.69 19.08
N LYS A 232 -2.09 8.99 18.85
CA LYS A 232 -2.66 9.96 19.79
C LYS A 232 -4.14 10.22 19.50
N THR A 233 -4.50 10.22 18.22
CA THR A 233 -5.85 10.59 17.77
C THR A 233 -6.33 9.59 16.73
N ARG A 234 -7.45 8.92 17.01
CA ARG A 234 -8.27 8.17 16.04
C ARG A 234 -9.62 8.89 15.94
N LYS A 235 -10.19 9.00 14.75
CA LYS A 235 -11.55 9.51 14.56
C LYS A 235 -12.49 8.38 14.17
#